data_AF-A0A2H3DMB7-F1
#
_entry.id   AF-A0A2H3DMB7-F1
#
_cell.length_a   1.000
_cell.length_b   1.000
_cell.length_c   1.000
_cell.angle_alpha   90.00
_cell.angle_beta   90.00
_cell.angle_gamma   90.00
#
_symmetry.space_group_name_H-M   'P 1'
#
loop_
_entity.id
_entity.type
_entity.pdbx_description
1 polymer ?
#
loop_
_entity_poly.entity_id
_entity_poly.type
_entity_poly.pdbx_seq_one_letter_code
_entity_poly.pdbx_strand_id
1 'polypeptide(L)'
;MRRGNTLDKMRLDGLKEMIKLSEMDLGYLIHSVRDARAIGYVVVASATIMVYEWSILLEQEVSLIWYTPWSLVKVLYFLSRYSQILDIGVHFQEHIQTSADPKICYISHDIATVSSGLGIAVSELILIVRTCALYGNSKRIVYGLGLLWTIWVFGNSWPIVKFMKSSVFEHQVSALIPGCYLTKASPLILICFVSLLLLETLMVIMTVWKAFKLFRGSTNLLISRFFPDGIIYYICLFALTLANVLVILLAPHDMLDLLDTLLRVSHSTLCCRLLLGLRETAAIADISAQRGGMVTTLPVSGQMEFGTPGGGCRGRNEYARAVSASRERSQASIANFWITGEVCVRIAIAYVAFIFAVNPLAQITS
;
A
#
# COMPACT_ATOMS: atom_id res chain seq x y z
N MET A 1 50.12 26.57 -46.94
CA MET A 1 48.66 26.30 -47.03
C MET A 1 48.19 25.00 -46.35
N ARG A 2 49.00 23.96 -46.12
CA ARG A 2 48.54 22.70 -45.49
C ARG A 2 48.21 22.73 -43.99
N ARG A 3 48.66 23.74 -43.25
CA ARG A 3 48.56 23.81 -41.78
C ARG A 3 47.25 24.46 -41.29
N GLY A 4 46.54 25.20 -42.14
CA GLY A 4 45.24 25.82 -41.83
C GLY A 4 44.08 24.81 -41.82
N ASN A 5 44.03 23.91 -42.82
CA ASN A 5 42.96 22.90 -42.92
C ASN A 5 42.92 21.92 -41.74
N THR A 6 44.05 21.65 -41.10
CA THR A 6 44.11 20.72 -39.95
C THR A 6 43.59 21.36 -38.67
N LEU A 7 43.82 22.68 -38.49
CA LEU A 7 43.37 23.42 -37.32
C LEU A 7 41.85 23.65 -37.34
N ASP A 8 41.31 23.95 -38.51
CA ASP A 8 39.85 24.10 -38.69
C ASP A 8 39.12 22.77 -38.53
N LYS A 9 39.72 21.66 -38.98
CA LYS A 9 39.16 20.32 -38.77
C LYS A 9 39.11 19.94 -37.29
N MET A 10 40.17 20.20 -36.53
CA MET A 10 40.20 20.00 -35.07
C MET A 10 39.17 20.85 -34.32
N ARG A 11 38.94 22.10 -34.75
CA ARG A 11 37.88 22.96 -34.20
C ARG A 11 36.48 22.43 -34.50
N LEU A 12 36.25 21.96 -35.73
CA LEU A 12 34.95 21.42 -36.14
C LEU A 12 34.61 20.12 -35.39
N ASP A 13 35.59 19.25 -35.19
CA ASP A 13 35.42 18.00 -34.44
C ASP A 13 35.16 18.28 -32.96
N GLY A 14 35.85 19.26 -32.36
CA GLY A 14 35.55 19.73 -30.99
C GLY A 14 34.16 20.36 -30.83
N LEU A 15 33.67 21.09 -31.85
CA LEU A 15 32.31 21.66 -31.83
C LEU A 15 31.24 20.56 -31.92
N LYS A 16 31.48 19.51 -32.72
CA LYS A 16 30.58 18.35 -32.84
C LYS A 16 30.51 17.55 -31.54
N GLU A 17 31.63 17.37 -30.86
CA GLU A 17 31.68 16.74 -29.52
C GLU A 17 30.88 17.55 -28.50
N MET A 18 31.04 18.89 -28.47
CA MET A 18 30.26 19.75 -27.58
C MET A 18 28.76 19.75 -27.89
N ILE A 19 28.37 19.75 -29.17
CA ILE A 19 26.95 19.65 -29.57
C ILE A 19 26.37 18.29 -29.16
N LYS A 20 27.11 17.19 -29.37
CA LYS A 20 26.69 15.86 -28.92
C LYS A 20 26.54 15.77 -27.40
N LEU A 21 27.46 16.37 -26.63
CA LEU A 21 27.37 16.44 -25.17
C LEU A 21 26.13 17.24 -24.76
N SER A 22 25.88 18.39 -25.40
CA SER A 22 24.68 19.22 -25.17
C SER A 22 23.37 18.51 -25.53
N GLU A 23 23.33 17.75 -26.63
CA GLU A 23 22.14 16.99 -27.04
C GLU A 23 21.89 15.79 -26.11
N MET A 24 22.96 15.14 -25.67
CA MET A 24 22.89 14.04 -24.70
C MET A 24 22.42 14.52 -23.33
N ASP A 25 22.90 15.68 -22.87
CA ASP A 25 22.43 16.32 -21.63
C ASP A 25 20.97 16.76 -21.73
N LEU A 26 20.54 17.30 -22.87
CA LEU A 26 19.15 17.70 -23.08
C LEU A 26 18.20 16.49 -23.12
N GLY A 27 18.61 15.40 -23.78
CA GLY A 27 17.86 14.15 -23.80
C GLY A 27 17.69 13.58 -22.40
N TYR A 28 18.79 13.51 -21.63
CA TYR A 28 18.77 13.07 -20.23
C TYR A 28 17.84 13.93 -19.37
N LEU A 29 17.91 15.27 -19.53
CA LEU A 29 17.07 16.20 -18.79
C LEU A 29 15.58 16.01 -19.10
N ILE A 30 15.20 15.78 -20.36
CA ILE A 30 13.80 15.55 -20.76
C ILE A 30 13.26 14.25 -20.15
N HIS A 31 14.06 13.18 -20.15
CA HIS A 31 13.70 11.92 -19.51
C HIS A 31 13.49 12.09 -18.00
N SER A 32 14.45 12.70 -17.31
CA SER A 32 14.38 12.94 -15.86
C SER A 32 13.18 13.82 -15.47
N VAL A 33 12.88 14.88 -16.24
CA VAL A 33 11.68 15.73 -16.00
C VAL A 33 10.38 14.95 -16.15
N ARG A 34 10.29 14.08 -17.16
CA ARG A 34 9.09 13.27 -17.39
C ARG A 34 8.85 12.30 -16.25
N ASP A 35 9.91 11.67 -15.79
CA ASP A 35 9.87 10.66 -14.73
C ASP A 35 9.51 11.32 -13.39
N ALA A 36 10.11 12.46 -13.07
CA ALA A 36 9.75 13.30 -11.93
C ALA A 36 8.27 13.71 -11.91
N ARG A 37 7.73 14.15 -13.05
CA ARG A 37 6.31 14.50 -13.17
C ARG A 37 5.40 13.30 -12.96
N ALA A 38 5.78 12.13 -13.47
CA ALA A 38 5.02 10.91 -13.29
C ALA A 38 4.91 10.55 -11.80
N ILE A 39 6.01 10.65 -11.03
CA ILE A 39 6.00 10.44 -9.58
C ILE A 39 5.08 11.44 -8.90
N GLY A 40 5.19 12.73 -9.22
CA GLY A 40 4.27 13.75 -8.69
C GLY A 40 2.80 13.44 -8.97
N TYR A 41 2.44 12.99 -10.17
CA TYR A 41 1.06 12.60 -10.48
C TYR A 41 0.60 11.38 -9.68
N VAL A 42 1.45 10.38 -9.49
CA VAL A 42 1.12 9.19 -8.68
C VAL A 42 0.91 9.57 -7.22
N VAL A 43 1.73 10.46 -6.66
CA VAL A 43 1.57 10.97 -5.29
C VAL A 43 0.24 11.72 -5.14
N VAL A 44 -0.09 12.61 -6.08
CA VAL A 44 -1.38 13.35 -6.05
C VAL A 44 -2.57 12.40 -6.21
N ALA A 45 -2.48 11.41 -7.09
CA ALA A 45 -3.51 10.40 -7.25
C ALA A 45 -3.69 9.58 -5.96
N SER A 46 -2.59 9.16 -5.35
CA SER A 46 -2.57 8.41 -4.08
C SER A 46 -3.16 9.23 -2.93
N ALA A 47 -2.85 10.53 -2.86
CA ALA A 47 -3.44 11.46 -1.90
C ALA A 47 -4.95 11.62 -2.10
N THR A 48 -5.39 11.71 -3.36
CA THR A 48 -6.82 11.79 -3.69
C THR A 48 -7.56 10.52 -3.27
N ILE A 49 -6.99 9.34 -3.58
CA ILE A 49 -7.52 8.05 -3.14
C ILE A 49 -7.61 8.00 -1.62
N MET A 50 -6.55 8.38 -0.90
CA MET A 50 -6.56 8.43 0.56
C MET A 50 -7.69 9.30 1.10
N VAL A 51 -7.82 10.55 0.63
CA VAL A 51 -8.85 11.48 1.12
C VAL A 51 -10.26 10.97 0.85
N TYR A 52 -10.48 10.42 -0.35
CA TYR A 52 -11.74 9.81 -0.74
C TYR A 52 -12.10 8.64 0.19
N GLU A 53 -11.17 7.70 0.36
CA GLU A 53 -11.30 6.53 1.24
C GLU A 53 -11.53 6.92 2.70
N TRP A 54 -10.81 7.92 3.18
CA TRP A 54 -10.93 8.39 4.55
C TRP A 54 -12.32 8.99 4.81
N SER A 55 -12.85 9.74 3.85
CA SER A 55 -14.16 10.38 3.94
C SER A 55 -15.31 9.37 3.98
N ILE A 56 -15.29 8.36 3.11
CA ILE A 56 -16.34 7.33 3.05
C ILE A 56 -16.31 6.37 4.23
N LEU A 57 -15.13 6.10 4.81
CA LEU A 57 -14.98 5.19 5.96
C LEU A 57 -15.25 5.87 7.31
N LEU A 58 -15.33 7.19 7.37
CA LEU A 58 -15.48 7.93 8.63
C LEU A 58 -16.78 7.57 9.37
N GLU A 59 -17.91 7.49 8.66
CA GLU A 59 -19.20 7.14 9.28
C GLU A 59 -19.20 5.72 9.87
N GLN A 60 -18.64 4.77 9.12
CA GLN A 60 -18.50 3.38 9.57
C GLN A 60 -17.52 3.27 10.75
N GLU A 61 -16.45 4.05 10.75
CA GLU A 61 -15.49 4.09 11.85
C GLU A 61 -16.12 4.59 13.15
N VAL A 62 -16.85 5.71 13.09
CA VAL A 62 -17.50 6.27 14.28
C VAL A 62 -18.49 5.25 14.87
N SER A 63 -19.29 4.59 14.03
CA SER A 63 -20.29 3.62 14.50
C SER A 63 -19.70 2.30 15.00
N LEU A 64 -18.64 1.78 14.36
CA LEU A 64 -18.10 0.43 14.64
C LEU A 64 -16.85 0.41 15.53
N ILE A 65 -16.14 1.53 15.67
CA ILE A 65 -14.82 1.57 16.35
C ILE A 65 -14.84 2.48 17.57
N TRP A 66 -15.36 3.69 17.46
CA TRP A 66 -15.20 4.70 18.51
C TRP A 66 -15.79 4.26 19.85
N TYR A 67 -17.02 3.73 19.83
CA TYR A 67 -17.74 3.30 21.03
C TYR A 67 -17.36 1.90 21.56
N THR A 68 -16.48 1.18 20.87
CA THR A 68 -16.02 -0.15 21.33
C THR A 68 -14.90 -0.04 22.36
N PRO A 69 -14.78 -0.98 23.33
CA PRO A 69 -13.69 -0.97 24.29
C PRO A 69 -12.31 -1.06 23.59
N TRP A 70 -11.28 -0.59 24.28
CA TRP A 70 -9.91 -0.66 23.78
C TRP A 70 -9.47 -2.12 23.60
N SER A 71 -9.00 -2.44 22.39
CA SER A 71 -8.52 -3.76 22.00
C SER A 71 -7.31 -3.60 21.08
N LEU A 72 -6.48 -4.63 20.95
CA LEU A 72 -5.32 -4.62 20.05
C LEU A 72 -5.73 -4.23 18.62
N VAL A 73 -6.84 -4.77 18.11
CA VAL A 73 -7.37 -4.46 16.77
C VAL A 73 -7.75 -2.99 16.64
N LYS A 74 -8.32 -2.37 17.69
CA LYS A 74 -8.66 -0.94 17.69
C LYS A 74 -7.40 -0.07 17.61
N VAL A 75 -6.34 -0.44 18.35
CA VAL A 75 -5.05 0.28 18.31
C VAL A 75 -4.39 0.14 16.93
N LEU A 76 -4.30 -1.09 16.40
CA LEU A 76 -3.72 -1.34 15.08
C LEU A 76 -4.49 -0.60 13.97
N TYR A 77 -5.81 -0.54 14.07
CA TYR A 77 -6.65 0.22 13.14
C TYR A 77 -6.28 1.70 13.13
N PHE A 78 -6.23 2.35 14.29
CA PHE A 78 -5.88 3.76 14.36
C PHE A 78 -4.45 4.03 13.92
N LEU A 79 -3.50 3.17 14.29
CA LEU A 79 -2.12 3.29 13.82
C LEU A 79 -2.05 3.21 12.29
N SER A 80 -2.71 2.22 11.67
CA SER A 80 -2.75 2.08 10.21
C SER A 80 -3.40 3.30 9.54
N ARG A 81 -4.58 3.70 10.01
CA ARG A 81 -5.38 4.77 9.40
C ARG A 81 -4.74 6.16 9.52
N TYR A 82 -4.23 6.52 10.70
CA TYR A 82 -3.71 7.87 10.95
C TYR A 82 -2.25 8.03 10.55
N SER A 83 -1.43 6.97 10.58
CA SER A 83 -0.06 7.05 10.05
C SER A 83 -0.05 7.44 8.58
N GLN A 84 -0.97 6.91 7.79
CA GLN A 84 -1.08 7.21 6.36
C GLN A 84 -1.23 8.71 6.04
N ILE A 85 -1.94 9.47 6.90
CA ILE A 85 -2.09 10.93 6.72
C ILE A 85 -0.74 11.64 6.88
N LEU A 86 0.04 11.20 7.86
CA LEU A 86 1.38 11.74 8.09
C LEU A 86 2.30 11.39 6.92
N ASP A 87 2.27 10.13 6.45
CA ASP A 87 3.11 9.65 5.35
C ASP A 87 2.86 10.44 4.06
N ILE A 88 1.59 10.65 3.69
CA ILE A 88 1.25 11.46 2.50
C ILE A 88 1.68 12.92 2.67
N GLY A 89 1.57 13.47 3.88
CA GLY A 89 2.02 14.83 4.16
C GLY A 89 3.52 15.00 3.91
N VAL A 90 4.33 14.04 4.38
CA VAL A 90 5.79 14.03 4.18
C VAL A 90 6.13 13.86 2.70
N HIS A 91 5.53 12.89 2.01
CA HIS A 91 5.75 12.69 0.57
C HIS A 91 5.33 13.91 -0.26
N PHE A 92 4.23 14.56 0.09
CA PHE A 92 3.77 15.77 -0.62
C PHE A 92 4.74 16.94 -0.41
N GLN A 93 5.29 17.09 0.79
CA GLN A 93 6.31 18.09 1.08
C GLN A 93 7.56 17.88 0.20
N GLU A 94 8.02 16.64 0.05
CA GLU A 94 9.19 16.30 -0.78
C GLU A 94 9.02 16.72 -2.25
N HIS A 95 7.79 16.73 -2.76
CA HIS A 95 7.50 17.02 -4.17
C HIS A 95 7.23 18.51 -4.46
N ILE A 96 6.80 19.29 -3.47
CA ILE A 96 6.42 20.70 -3.66
C ILE A 96 7.51 21.66 -3.20
N GLN A 97 8.53 21.17 -2.51
CA GLN A 97 9.58 22.02 -1.98
C GLN A 97 10.34 22.76 -3.09
N THR A 98 10.13 24.07 -3.16
CA THR A 98 10.68 24.98 -4.20
C THR A 98 12.12 25.39 -3.96
N SER A 99 12.67 25.09 -2.79
CA SER A 99 14.07 25.32 -2.41
C SER A 99 14.54 24.13 -1.57
N ALA A 100 14.90 23.06 -2.26
CA ALA A 100 15.34 21.82 -1.65
C ALA A 100 16.78 21.95 -1.13
N ASP A 101 16.97 22.40 0.11
CA ASP A 101 18.23 22.16 0.82
C ASP A 101 18.41 20.64 0.92
N PRO A 102 19.55 20.07 0.45
CA PRO A 102 19.80 18.63 0.52
C PRO A 102 19.57 18.06 1.92
N LYS A 103 19.86 18.81 2.99
CA LYS A 103 19.64 18.36 4.36
C LYS A 103 18.16 18.07 4.67
N ILE A 104 17.26 18.91 4.17
CA ILE A 104 15.82 18.72 4.38
C ILE A 104 15.35 17.49 3.60
N CYS A 105 15.87 17.27 2.39
CA CYS A 105 15.58 16.06 1.61
C CYS A 105 16.00 14.77 2.33
N TYR A 106 17.21 14.73 2.91
CA TYR A 106 17.63 13.58 3.70
C TYR A 106 16.69 13.31 4.88
N ILE A 107 16.33 14.35 5.63
CA ILE A 107 15.45 14.20 6.80
C ILE A 107 14.05 13.75 6.39
N SER A 108 13.45 14.40 5.38
CA SER A 108 12.12 14.03 4.89
C SER A 108 12.11 12.60 4.37
N HIS A 109 13.11 12.21 3.57
CA HIS A 109 13.19 10.87 3.01
C HIS A 109 13.39 9.79 4.08
N ASP A 110 14.22 10.04 5.09
CA ASP A 110 14.40 9.12 6.21
C ASP A 110 13.10 8.95 7.00
N ILE A 111 12.37 10.05 7.24
CA ILE A 111 11.06 10.01 7.91
C ILE A 111 10.05 9.25 7.05
N ALA A 112 9.97 9.53 5.75
CA ALA A 112 9.08 8.86 4.82
C ALA A 112 9.34 7.34 4.78
N THR A 113 10.61 6.96 4.63
CA THR A 113 11.02 5.55 4.56
C THR A 113 10.69 4.79 5.85
N VAL A 114 11.01 5.37 7.02
CA VAL A 114 10.74 4.74 8.32
C VAL A 114 9.24 4.66 8.59
N SER A 115 8.49 5.72 8.30
CA SER A 115 7.04 5.77 8.52
C SER A 115 6.29 4.80 7.62
N SER A 116 6.63 4.75 6.32
CA SER A 116 6.11 3.77 5.37
C SER A 116 6.41 2.34 5.81
N GLY A 117 7.66 2.04 6.19
CA GLY A 117 8.06 0.71 6.65
C GLY A 117 7.30 0.26 7.91
N LEU A 118 7.20 1.12 8.92
CA LEU A 118 6.43 0.84 10.14
C LEU A 118 4.96 0.59 9.84
N GLY A 119 4.38 1.40 8.96
CA GLY A 119 2.98 1.27 8.66
C GLY A 119 2.64 0.06 7.77
N ILE A 120 3.53 -0.34 6.86
CA ILE A 120 3.41 -1.63 6.16
C ILE A 120 3.47 -2.76 7.19
N ALA A 121 4.41 -2.72 8.14
CA ALA A 121 4.50 -3.73 9.20
C ALA A 121 3.21 -3.82 10.04
N VAL A 122 2.58 -2.69 10.38
CA VAL A 122 1.28 -2.65 11.07
C VAL A 122 0.18 -3.27 10.21
N SER A 123 0.17 -2.98 8.91
CA SER A 123 -0.83 -3.51 7.98
C SER A 123 -0.69 -5.03 7.84
N GLU A 124 0.53 -5.55 7.71
CA GLU A 124 0.80 -6.99 7.71
C GLU A 124 0.38 -7.67 9.02
N LEU A 125 0.59 -7.01 10.16
CA LEU A 125 0.13 -7.53 11.45
C LEU A 125 -1.40 -7.64 11.50
N ILE A 126 -2.14 -6.69 10.93
CA ILE A 126 -3.60 -6.75 10.80
C ILE A 126 -4.03 -7.96 9.97
N LEU A 127 -3.37 -8.19 8.83
CA LEU A 127 -3.62 -9.34 7.96
C LEU A 127 -3.35 -10.67 8.66
N ILE A 128 -2.30 -10.73 9.48
CA ILE A 128 -1.96 -11.89 10.31
C ILE A 128 -3.02 -12.14 11.38
N VAL A 129 -3.43 -11.11 12.12
CA VAL A 129 -4.47 -11.22 13.15
C VAL A 129 -5.77 -11.77 12.55
N ARG A 130 -6.16 -11.28 11.37
CA ARG A 130 -7.32 -11.80 10.64
C ARG A 130 -7.16 -13.28 10.29
N THR A 131 -6.00 -13.66 9.77
CA THR A 131 -5.74 -15.05 9.38
C THR A 131 -5.75 -15.97 10.61
N CYS A 132 -5.20 -15.53 11.73
CA CYS A 132 -5.30 -16.24 13.01
C CYS A 132 -6.76 -16.48 13.41
N ALA A 133 -7.61 -15.46 13.32
CA ALA A 133 -9.05 -15.58 13.60
C ALA A 133 -9.73 -16.60 12.67
N LEU A 134 -9.35 -16.62 11.38
CA LEU A 134 -9.86 -17.58 10.40
C LEU A 134 -9.53 -19.03 10.74
N TYR A 135 -8.38 -19.25 11.36
CA TYR A 135 -7.95 -20.55 11.86
C TYR A 135 -8.43 -20.83 13.30
N GLY A 136 -9.39 -20.06 13.82
CA GLY A 136 -9.98 -20.25 15.15
C GLY A 136 -9.02 -19.90 16.29
N ASN A 137 -8.09 -18.97 16.07
CA ASN A 137 -7.09 -18.53 17.04
C ASN A 137 -6.27 -19.68 17.66
N SER A 138 -5.95 -20.71 16.86
CA SER A 138 -5.08 -21.79 17.32
C SER A 138 -3.73 -21.22 17.76
N LYS A 139 -3.35 -21.47 19.03
CA LYS A 139 -2.11 -20.96 19.63
C LYS A 139 -0.89 -21.22 18.75
N ARG A 140 -0.82 -22.38 18.08
CA ARG A 140 0.29 -22.73 17.18
C ARG A 140 0.43 -21.75 16.02
N ILE A 141 -0.69 -21.36 15.41
CA ILE A 141 -0.70 -20.45 14.25
C ILE A 141 -0.44 -19.02 14.71
N VAL A 142 -1.02 -18.60 15.83
CA VAL A 142 -0.79 -17.27 16.42
C VAL A 142 0.69 -17.07 16.75
N TYR A 143 1.31 -18.00 17.48
CA TYR A 143 2.73 -17.90 17.82
C TYR A 143 3.62 -18.07 16.59
N GLY A 144 3.27 -18.96 15.66
CA GLY A 144 4.03 -19.18 14.43
C GLY A 144 4.07 -17.94 13.52
N LEU A 145 2.91 -17.35 13.22
CA LEU A 145 2.83 -16.15 12.38
C LEU A 145 3.34 -14.91 13.11
N GLY A 146 3.11 -14.79 14.43
CA GLY A 146 3.67 -13.69 15.23
C GLY A 146 5.20 -13.72 15.28
N LEU A 147 5.80 -14.90 15.44
CA LEU A 147 7.25 -15.07 15.37
C LEU A 147 7.78 -14.74 13.97
N LEU A 148 7.12 -15.23 12.92
CA LEU A 148 7.49 -14.94 11.53
C LEU A 148 7.48 -13.44 11.24
N TRP A 149 6.41 -12.74 11.66
CA TRP A 149 6.31 -11.28 11.52
C TRP A 149 7.43 -10.55 12.27
N THR A 150 7.74 -11.00 13.48
CA THR A 150 8.82 -10.42 14.29
C THR A 150 10.17 -10.58 13.58
N ILE A 151 10.47 -11.79 13.08
CA ILE A 151 11.69 -12.06 12.28
C ILE A 151 11.72 -11.19 11.03
N TRP A 152 10.58 -11.03 10.35
CA TRP A 152 10.47 -10.22 9.14
C TRP A 152 10.74 -8.73 9.41
N VAL A 153 10.16 -8.14 10.47
CA VAL A 153 10.42 -6.74 10.85
C VAL A 153 11.90 -6.52 11.16
N PHE A 154 12.50 -7.39 11.98
CA PHE A 154 13.92 -7.25 12.33
C PHE A 154 14.84 -7.53 11.14
N GLY A 155 14.52 -8.50 10.30
CA GLY A 155 15.28 -8.83 9.10
C GLY A 155 15.33 -7.68 8.09
N ASN A 156 14.26 -6.91 7.97
CA ASN A 156 14.17 -5.77 7.06
C ASN A 156 14.77 -4.47 7.62
N SER A 157 15.08 -4.40 8.92
CA SER A 157 15.70 -3.21 9.50
C SER A 157 17.09 -2.90 8.92
N TRP A 158 17.92 -3.92 8.69
CA TRP A 158 19.26 -3.77 8.13
C TRP A 158 19.28 -3.22 6.69
N PRO A 159 18.53 -3.79 5.71
CA PRO A 159 18.50 -3.25 4.36
C PRO A 159 17.92 -1.83 4.31
N ILE A 160 16.91 -1.51 5.13
CA ILE A 160 16.36 -0.14 5.24
C ILE A 160 17.42 0.86 5.71
N VAL A 161 18.15 0.56 6.78
CA VAL A 161 19.22 1.43 7.29
C VAL A 161 20.34 1.60 6.27
N LYS A 162 20.66 0.55 5.51
CA LYS A 162 21.66 0.64 4.45
C LYS A 162 21.18 1.48 3.26
N PHE A 163 19.90 1.37 2.90
CA PHE A 163 19.28 2.18 1.86
C PHE A 163 19.35 3.67 2.20
N MET A 164 18.87 4.08 3.38
CA MET A 164 18.90 5.48 3.84
C MET A 164 20.33 6.06 3.90
N LYS A 165 21.34 5.26 4.23
CA LYS A 165 22.74 5.73 4.22
C LYS A 165 23.37 5.85 2.84
N SER A 166 22.79 5.16 1.85
CA SER A 166 23.30 5.10 0.48
C SER A 166 22.59 6.05 -0.47
N SER A 167 21.43 6.60 -0.07
CA SER A 167 20.70 7.58 -0.85
C SER A 167 21.54 8.84 -1.01
N VAL A 168 21.64 9.34 -2.23
CA VAL A 168 22.30 10.61 -2.56
C VAL A 168 21.30 11.52 -3.25
N PHE A 169 21.06 12.68 -2.66
CA PHE A 169 20.21 13.74 -3.23
C PHE A 169 21.07 14.80 -3.90
N GLU A 170 20.70 15.15 -5.14
CA GLU A 170 21.35 16.22 -5.89
C GLU A 170 20.68 17.57 -5.63
N HIS A 171 21.43 18.66 -5.81
CA HIS A 171 20.89 20.00 -5.65
C HIS A 171 19.90 20.30 -6.78
N GLN A 172 18.85 21.06 -6.46
CA GLN A 172 17.80 21.40 -7.42
C GLN A 172 18.40 22.06 -8.67
N VAL A 173 18.32 21.37 -9.82
CA VAL A 173 18.92 21.80 -11.10
C VAL A 173 18.20 23.04 -11.67
N SER A 174 16.91 23.20 -11.37
CA SER A 174 16.13 24.37 -11.81
C SER A 174 14.88 24.60 -10.96
N ALA A 175 14.44 25.86 -10.83
CA ALA A 175 13.16 26.22 -10.23
C ALA A 175 11.94 25.61 -10.97
N LEU A 176 12.14 25.15 -12.21
CA LEU A 176 11.10 24.53 -13.03
C LEU A 176 10.73 23.10 -12.59
N ILE A 177 11.55 22.48 -11.74
CA ILE A 177 11.38 21.11 -11.26
C ILE A 177 11.58 21.13 -9.73
N PRO A 178 10.54 21.46 -8.95
CA PRO A 178 10.62 21.50 -7.49
C PRO A 178 10.64 20.09 -6.90
N GLY A 179 11.33 19.94 -5.77
CA GLY A 179 11.35 18.71 -4.98
C GLY A 179 12.73 18.07 -4.80
N CYS A 180 12.73 16.93 -4.10
CA CYS A 180 13.92 16.15 -3.78
C CYS A 180 14.13 15.02 -4.81
N TYR A 181 15.28 15.00 -5.48
CA TYR A 181 15.61 13.99 -6.49
C TYR A 181 16.67 13.01 -5.99
N LEU A 182 16.29 11.73 -5.93
CA LEU A 182 17.16 10.64 -5.54
C LEU A 182 17.96 10.17 -6.77
N THR A 183 19.24 10.55 -6.86
CA THR A 183 20.09 10.22 -8.02
C THR A 183 20.77 8.86 -7.89
N LYS A 184 21.06 8.44 -6.66
CA LYS A 184 21.67 7.13 -6.38
C LYS A 184 21.08 6.55 -5.12
N ALA A 185 20.74 5.28 -5.17
CA ALA A 185 20.34 4.51 -4.01
C ALA A 185 20.79 3.05 -4.15
N SER A 186 20.96 2.37 -3.02
CA SER A 186 21.31 0.97 -3.01
C SER A 186 20.15 0.08 -3.49
N PRO A 187 20.39 -0.92 -4.36
CA PRO A 187 19.37 -1.90 -4.74
C PRO A 187 18.95 -2.81 -3.57
N LEU A 188 19.55 -2.67 -2.38
CA LEU A 188 19.19 -3.46 -1.19
C LEU A 188 17.72 -3.30 -0.77
N ILE A 189 17.04 -2.21 -1.15
CA ILE A 189 15.61 -2.04 -0.91
C ILE A 189 14.75 -3.13 -1.58
N LEU A 190 15.25 -3.73 -2.67
CA LEU A 190 14.63 -4.88 -3.31
C LEU A 190 14.43 -6.05 -2.34
N ILE A 191 15.36 -6.25 -1.39
CA ILE A 191 15.25 -7.31 -0.38
C ILE A 191 13.99 -7.10 0.47
N CYS A 192 13.68 -5.83 0.80
CA CYS A 192 12.48 -5.49 1.57
C CYS A 192 11.21 -5.88 0.83
N PHE A 193 11.08 -5.46 -0.44
CA PHE A 193 9.89 -5.73 -1.23
C PHE A 193 9.75 -7.21 -1.62
N VAL A 194 10.86 -7.90 -1.92
CA VAL A 194 10.82 -9.35 -2.16
C VAL A 194 10.41 -10.10 -0.89
N SER A 195 10.92 -9.72 0.27
CA SER A 195 10.52 -10.35 1.53
C SER A 195 9.06 -10.07 1.89
N LEU A 196 8.56 -8.86 1.60
CA LEU A 196 7.15 -8.49 1.74
C LEU A 196 6.28 -9.37 0.82
N LEU A 197 6.64 -9.49 -0.46
CA LEU A 197 5.94 -10.33 -1.42
C LEU A 197 5.86 -11.80 -0.97
N LEU A 198 6.94 -12.34 -0.38
CA LEU A 198 6.95 -13.69 0.17
C LEU A 198 5.99 -13.83 1.36
N LEU A 199 5.94 -12.85 2.25
CA LEU A 199 5.01 -12.83 3.38
C LEU A 199 3.57 -12.78 2.87
N GLU A 200 3.25 -11.87 1.95
CA GLU A 200 1.92 -11.77 1.34
C GLU A 200 1.51 -13.05 0.61
N THR A 201 2.43 -13.68 -0.12
CA THR A 201 2.20 -14.96 -0.79
C THR A 201 1.79 -16.03 0.21
N LEU A 202 2.50 -16.14 1.34
CA LEU A 202 2.13 -17.08 2.41
C LEU A 202 0.73 -16.77 2.94
N MET A 203 0.40 -15.51 3.18
CA MET A 203 -0.90 -15.07 3.67
C MET A 203 -2.04 -15.39 2.69
N VAL A 204 -1.82 -15.15 1.40
CA VAL A 204 -2.76 -15.52 0.31
C VAL A 204 -2.97 -17.02 0.29
N ILE A 205 -1.89 -17.82 0.28
CA ILE A 205 -1.97 -19.30 0.26
C ILE A 205 -2.76 -19.82 1.45
N MET A 206 -2.44 -19.37 2.66
CA MET A 206 -3.15 -19.80 3.88
C MET A 206 -4.64 -19.42 3.82
N THR A 207 -4.95 -18.20 3.42
CA THR A 207 -6.33 -17.71 3.33
C THR A 207 -7.13 -18.49 2.29
N VAL A 208 -6.60 -18.67 1.08
CA VAL A 208 -7.25 -19.40 -0.02
C VAL A 208 -7.42 -20.87 0.32
N TRP A 209 -6.40 -21.51 0.91
CA TRP A 209 -6.49 -22.91 1.31
C TRP A 209 -7.57 -23.14 2.36
N LYS A 210 -7.63 -22.27 3.37
CA LYS A 210 -8.67 -22.32 4.41
C LYS A 210 -10.05 -22.03 3.83
N ALA A 211 -10.16 -21.08 2.91
CA ALA A 211 -11.39 -20.80 2.16
C ALA A 211 -11.89 -22.06 1.46
N PHE A 212 -11.04 -22.67 0.64
CA PHE A 212 -11.38 -23.87 -0.13
C PHE A 212 -11.85 -25.02 0.77
N LYS A 213 -11.17 -25.23 1.91
CA LYS A 213 -11.56 -26.25 2.89
C LYS A 213 -12.94 -25.98 3.51
N LEU A 214 -13.25 -24.71 3.80
CA LEU A 214 -14.55 -24.31 4.34
C LEU A 214 -15.67 -24.45 3.29
N PHE A 215 -15.41 -24.07 2.04
CA PHE A 215 -16.35 -24.21 0.92
C PHE A 215 -16.70 -25.68 0.63
N ARG A 216 -15.72 -26.58 0.72
CA ARG A 216 -15.94 -28.00 0.46
C ARG A 216 -16.75 -28.71 1.56
N GLY A 217 -16.80 -28.14 2.77
CA GLY A 217 -17.41 -28.78 3.94
C GLY A 217 -18.69 -28.13 4.48
N SER A 218 -19.15 -27.01 3.93
CA SER A 218 -20.27 -26.22 4.49
C SER A 218 -21.15 -25.62 3.41
N THR A 219 -22.47 -25.81 3.52
CA THR A 219 -23.51 -25.15 2.71
C THR A 219 -23.96 -23.79 3.26
N ASN A 220 -23.29 -23.26 4.30
CA ASN A 220 -23.71 -22.02 4.93
C ASN A 220 -23.48 -20.79 4.03
N LEU A 221 -24.59 -20.13 3.69
CA LEU A 221 -24.68 -18.92 2.87
C LEU A 221 -23.78 -17.76 3.35
N LEU A 222 -23.52 -17.67 4.67
CA LEU A 222 -22.66 -16.64 5.26
C LEU A 222 -21.19 -16.81 4.84
N ILE A 223 -20.67 -18.04 4.90
CA ILE A 223 -19.29 -18.36 4.50
C ILE A 223 -19.14 -18.17 2.98
N SER A 224 -20.17 -18.52 2.21
CA SER A 224 -20.13 -18.44 0.75
C SER A 224 -20.12 -17.02 0.19
N ARG A 225 -20.64 -16.04 0.92
CA ARG A 225 -20.68 -14.63 0.48
C ARG A 225 -19.57 -13.77 1.09
N PHE A 226 -19.07 -14.15 2.27
CA PHE A 226 -18.07 -13.38 3.03
C PHE A 226 -16.62 -13.61 2.58
N PHE A 227 -16.29 -14.85 2.20
CA PHE A 227 -14.92 -15.21 1.83
C PHE A 227 -14.41 -14.63 0.50
N PRO A 228 -15.22 -14.57 -0.57
CA PRO A 228 -14.78 -14.02 -1.85
C PRO A 228 -14.37 -12.55 -1.72
N ASP A 229 -15.21 -11.75 -1.05
CA ASP A 229 -14.98 -10.31 -0.87
C ASP A 229 -13.68 -10.06 -0.09
N GLY A 230 -13.42 -10.88 0.93
CA GLY A 230 -12.23 -10.79 1.76
C GLY A 230 -10.92 -11.23 1.11
N ILE A 231 -10.97 -12.10 0.09
CA ILE A 231 -9.77 -12.62 -0.62
C ILE A 231 -9.27 -11.60 -1.64
N ILE A 232 -10.17 -10.85 -2.27
CA ILE A 232 -9.82 -9.85 -3.28
C ILE A 232 -8.83 -8.82 -2.71
N TYR A 233 -9.01 -8.40 -1.45
CA TYR A 233 -8.06 -7.50 -0.76
C TYR A 233 -6.62 -8.04 -0.75
N TYR A 234 -6.45 -9.33 -0.44
CA TYR A 234 -5.12 -9.96 -0.44
C TYR A 234 -4.53 -10.06 -1.84
N ILE A 235 -5.35 -10.36 -2.85
CA ILE A 235 -4.89 -10.45 -4.25
C ILE A 235 -4.48 -9.07 -4.77
N CYS A 236 -5.24 -8.02 -4.46
CA CYS A 236 -4.90 -6.65 -4.84
C CYS A 236 -3.58 -6.18 -4.23
N LEU A 237 -3.36 -6.44 -2.93
CA LEU A 237 -2.10 -6.10 -2.26
C LEU A 237 -0.93 -6.85 -2.89
N PHE A 238 -1.05 -8.17 -3.04
CA PHE A 238 -0.04 -9.00 -3.69
C PHE A 238 0.31 -8.51 -5.11
N ALA A 239 -0.69 -8.17 -5.92
CA ALA A 239 -0.47 -7.66 -7.28
C ALA A 239 0.26 -6.32 -7.28
N LEU A 240 -0.04 -5.44 -6.33
CA LEU A 240 0.60 -4.14 -6.20
C LEU A 240 2.04 -4.26 -5.71
N THR A 241 2.31 -5.12 -4.73
CA THR A 241 3.67 -5.43 -4.28
C THR A 241 4.49 -6.07 -5.39
N LEU A 242 3.90 -7.00 -6.14
CA LEU A 242 4.54 -7.62 -7.31
C LEU A 242 4.89 -6.57 -8.36
N ALA A 243 3.96 -5.66 -8.67
CA ALA A 243 4.21 -4.56 -9.59
C ALA A 243 5.37 -3.69 -9.08
N ASN A 244 5.42 -3.37 -7.78
CA ASN A 244 6.51 -2.59 -7.20
C ASN A 244 7.86 -3.31 -7.31
N VAL A 245 7.92 -4.62 -7.04
CA VAL A 245 9.13 -5.43 -7.24
C VAL A 245 9.58 -5.40 -8.70
N LEU A 246 8.66 -5.54 -9.65
CA LEU A 246 8.96 -5.48 -11.08
C LEU A 246 9.50 -4.10 -11.50
N VAL A 247 8.93 -3.01 -10.96
CA VAL A 247 9.44 -1.66 -11.21
C VAL A 247 10.86 -1.52 -10.69
N ILE A 248 11.17 -1.99 -9.48
CA ILE A 248 12.53 -1.91 -8.92
C ILE A 248 13.55 -2.72 -9.73
N LEU A 249 13.13 -3.85 -10.32
CA LEU A 249 13.99 -4.71 -11.13
C LEU A 249 14.22 -4.18 -12.56
N LEU A 250 13.23 -3.53 -13.14
CA LEU A 250 13.20 -3.19 -14.56
C LEU A 250 13.39 -1.70 -14.82
N ALA A 251 13.08 -0.83 -13.87
CA ALA A 251 13.17 0.62 -14.03
C ALA A 251 14.55 1.16 -13.57
N PRO A 252 14.98 2.31 -14.12
CA PRO A 252 16.15 3.02 -13.61
C PRO A 252 15.95 3.47 -12.15
N HIS A 253 17.07 3.70 -11.45
CA HIS A 253 17.10 4.00 -10.02
C HIS A 253 16.29 5.24 -9.60
N ASP A 254 16.00 6.14 -10.54
CA ASP A 254 15.25 7.36 -10.30
C ASP A 254 13.74 7.11 -10.04
N MET A 255 13.24 5.90 -10.28
CA MET A 255 11.82 5.53 -10.14
C MET A 255 11.53 4.62 -8.94
N LEU A 256 12.49 4.39 -8.04
CA LEU A 256 12.34 3.43 -6.94
C LEU A 256 11.18 3.73 -5.98
N ASP A 257 10.86 5.01 -5.78
CA ASP A 257 9.81 5.45 -4.84
C ASP A 257 8.43 5.59 -5.49
N LEU A 258 8.31 5.36 -6.79
CA LEU A 258 7.13 5.68 -7.56
C LEU A 258 5.86 4.97 -7.07
N LEU A 259 5.93 3.64 -6.94
CA LEU A 259 4.78 2.81 -6.55
C LEU A 259 4.71 2.62 -5.04
N ASP A 260 5.74 3.03 -4.30
CA ASP A 260 5.78 2.87 -2.84
C ASP A 260 4.65 3.65 -2.15
N THR A 261 4.43 4.92 -2.54
CA THR A 261 3.33 5.71 -1.96
C THR A 261 1.96 5.07 -2.23
N LEU A 262 1.73 4.56 -3.46
CA LEU A 262 0.48 3.90 -3.82
C LEU A 262 0.32 2.56 -3.07
N LEU A 263 1.40 1.79 -2.96
CA LEU A 263 1.47 0.55 -2.19
C LEU A 263 1.11 0.81 -0.73
N ARG A 264 1.77 1.80 -0.12
CA ARG A 264 1.55 2.21 1.28
C ARG A 264 0.10 2.63 1.54
N VAL A 265 -0.45 3.48 0.67
CA VAL A 265 -1.84 3.94 0.73
C VAL A 265 -2.82 2.78 0.60
N SER A 266 -2.53 1.84 -0.30
CA SER A 266 -3.35 0.65 -0.51
C SER A 266 -3.29 -0.30 0.69
N HIS A 267 -2.11 -0.58 1.26
CA HIS A 267 -2.00 -1.40 2.48
C HIS A 267 -2.88 -0.87 3.60
N SER A 268 -2.83 0.44 3.88
CA SER A 268 -3.63 1.03 4.95
C SER A 268 -5.13 0.99 4.65
N THR A 269 -5.55 1.50 3.48
CA THR A 269 -6.98 1.61 3.12
C THR A 269 -7.65 0.23 3.01
N LEU A 270 -6.99 -0.74 2.38
CA LEU A 270 -7.49 -2.10 2.22
C LEU A 270 -7.57 -2.82 3.57
N CYS A 271 -6.58 -2.65 4.46
CA CYS A 271 -6.65 -3.20 5.81
C CYS A 271 -7.78 -2.57 6.64
N CYS A 272 -7.97 -1.25 6.55
CA CYS A 272 -9.03 -0.54 7.26
C CYS A 272 -10.43 -1.00 6.81
N ARG A 273 -10.67 -1.09 5.51
CA ARG A 273 -11.92 -1.61 4.93
C ARG A 273 -12.21 -3.02 5.39
N LEU A 274 -11.19 -3.86 5.34
CA LEU A 274 -11.30 -5.25 5.70
C LEU A 274 -11.67 -5.42 7.18
N LEU A 275 -11.06 -4.64 8.07
CA LEU A 275 -11.39 -4.64 9.51
C LEU A 275 -12.80 -4.12 9.79
N LEU A 276 -13.22 -3.06 9.10
CA LEU A 276 -14.58 -2.51 9.25
C LEU A 276 -15.64 -3.51 8.77
N GLY A 277 -15.44 -4.13 7.59
CA GLY A 277 -16.36 -5.14 7.06
C GLY A 277 -16.49 -6.37 7.97
N LEU A 278 -15.39 -6.79 8.61
CA LEU A 278 -15.40 -7.83 9.64
C LEU A 278 -16.27 -7.45 10.84
N ARG A 279 -16.10 -6.23 11.36
CA ARG A 279 -16.87 -5.75 12.52
C ARG A 279 -18.35 -5.56 12.21
N GLU A 280 -18.67 -5.02 11.03
CA GLU A 280 -20.05 -4.88 10.56
C GLU A 280 -20.74 -6.25 10.50
N THR A 281 -20.04 -7.26 9.95
CA THR A 281 -20.59 -8.62 9.84
C THR A 281 -20.80 -9.27 11.21
N ALA A 282 -19.84 -9.10 12.14
CA ALA A 282 -19.98 -9.60 13.50
C ALA A 282 -21.20 -8.98 14.21
N ALA A 283 -21.40 -7.66 14.06
CA ALA A 283 -22.56 -6.98 14.62
C ALA A 283 -23.89 -7.52 14.04
N ILE A 284 -23.95 -7.79 12.73
CA ILE A 284 -25.15 -8.37 12.09
C ILE A 284 -25.43 -9.79 12.61
N ALA A 285 -24.39 -10.60 12.80
CA ALA A 285 -24.52 -11.96 13.31
C ALA A 285 -25.09 -11.96 14.75
N ASP A 286 -24.58 -11.07 15.62
CA ASP A 286 -25.06 -10.93 17.00
C ASP A 286 -26.53 -10.48 17.04
N ILE A 287 -26.93 -9.55 16.18
CA ILE A 287 -28.34 -9.12 16.04
C ILE A 287 -29.22 -10.28 15.59
N SER A 288 -28.76 -11.07 14.62
CA SER A 288 -29.52 -12.21 14.10
C SER A 288 -29.70 -13.30 15.16
N ALA A 289 -28.67 -13.56 15.96
CA ALA A 289 -28.73 -14.49 17.09
C ALA A 289 -29.70 -14.02 18.19
N GLN A 290 -29.75 -12.71 18.48
CA GLN A 290 -30.70 -12.15 19.45
C GLN A 290 -32.16 -12.15 18.95
N ARG A 291 -32.37 -12.01 17.64
CA ARG A 291 -33.73 -11.97 17.04
C ARG A 291 -34.32 -13.36 16.81
N GLY A 292 -33.47 -14.36 16.57
CA GLY A 292 -33.85 -15.76 16.34
C GLY A 292 -33.83 -16.60 17.61
N GLY A 293 -34.54 -16.18 18.66
CA GLY A 293 -34.66 -16.95 19.89
C GLY A 293 -34.86 -18.45 19.63
N MET A 294 -33.85 -19.25 20.00
CA MET A 294 -33.79 -20.71 19.96
C MET A 294 -33.78 -21.36 18.57
N VAL A 295 -32.65 -21.30 17.86
CA VAL A 295 -32.19 -22.42 17.02
C VAL A 295 -30.73 -22.71 17.35
N THR A 296 -30.48 -23.88 17.92
CA THR A 296 -29.16 -24.46 18.14
C THR A 296 -28.46 -24.71 16.81
N THR A 297 -27.66 -23.75 16.36
CA THR A 297 -26.52 -24.04 15.47
C THR A 297 -25.23 -23.77 16.23
N LEU A 298 -24.39 -24.80 16.25
CA LEU A 298 -23.11 -25.00 16.94
C LEU A 298 -22.22 -23.75 17.10
N PRO A 299 -21.38 -23.70 18.16
CA PRO A 299 -20.58 -22.53 18.47
C PRO A 299 -19.52 -22.33 17.40
N VAL A 300 -19.54 -21.17 16.75
CA VAL A 300 -18.35 -20.64 16.09
C VAL A 300 -17.37 -20.32 17.22
N SER A 301 -16.46 -21.27 17.49
CA SER A 301 -15.36 -21.10 18.43
C SER A 301 -14.40 -20.05 17.88
N GLY A 302 -14.69 -18.80 18.20
CA GLY A 302 -13.95 -17.61 17.77
C GLY A 302 -14.49 -16.31 18.34
N GLN A 303 -15.34 -16.35 19.37
CA GLN A 303 -15.77 -15.14 20.08
C GLN A 303 -14.55 -14.52 20.77
N MET A 304 -14.04 -13.42 20.20
CA MET A 304 -13.57 -12.34 21.04
C MET A 304 -14.78 -11.87 21.84
N GLU A 305 -14.74 -12.00 23.17
CA GLU A 305 -15.69 -11.32 24.05
C GLU A 305 -15.54 -9.81 23.81
N PHE A 306 -16.39 -9.26 22.95
CA PHE A 306 -16.62 -7.84 22.87
C PHE A 306 -17.69 -7.49 23.90
N GLY A 307 -17.28 -6.81 24.97
CA GLY A 307 -18.19 -6.29 25.99
C GLY A 307 -19.28 -5.41 25.35
N THR A 308 -20.53 -5.80 25.57
CA THR A 308 -21.73 -5.06 25.14
C THR A 308 -21.99 -3.83 26.02
N PRO A 309 -22.39 -2.68 25.45
CA PRO A 309 -23.09 -1.65 26.22
C PRO A 309 -24.54 -2.07 26.42
N GLY A 310 -25.01 -2.06 27.67
CA GLY A 310 -26.42 -2.28 28.01
C GLY A 310 -27.30 -1.16 27.47
N GLY A 311 -28.00 -1.40 26.36
CA GLY A 311 -28.95 -0.47 25.75
C GLY A 311 -30.35 -1.07 25.62
N GLY A 312 -31.35 -0.41 26.20
CA GLY A 312 -32.76 -0.82 26.16
C GLY A 312 -33.36 -0.88 24.74
N CYS A 313 -34.51 -1.56 24.61
CA CYS A 313 -35.16 -1.92 23.34
C CYS A 313 -35.42 -0.76 22.35
N ARG A 314 -35.43 0.51 22.81
CA ARG A 314 -35.65 1.68 21.94
C ARG A 314 -34.42 2.09 21.13
N GLY A 315 -33.21 2.01 21.70
CA GLY A 315 -31.95 2.26 20.98
C GLY A 315 -31.60 1.15 19.99
N ARG A 316 -32.14 -0.07 20.22
CA ARG A 316 -31.93 -1.25 19.38
C ARG A 316 -32.54 -1.11 17.97
N ASN A 317 -33.67 -0.40 17.86
CA ASN A 317 -34.36 -0.15 16.59
C ASN A 317 -33.75 1.00 15.77
N GLU A 318 -33.12 1.98 16.42
CA GLU A 318 -32.35 3.03 15.75
C GLU A 318 -31.00 2.49 15.27
N TYR A 319 -30.32 1.67 16.09
CA TYR A 319 -29.09 0.99 15.69
C TYR A 319 -29.32 0.01 14.54
N ALA A 320 -30.40 -0.77 14.57
CA ALA A 320 -30.74 -1.68 13.46
C ALA A 320 -31.08 -0.94 12.15
N ARG A 321 -31.70 0.25 12.21
CA ARG A 321 -31.93 1.11 11.04
C ARG A 321 -30.65 1.75 10.52
N ALA A 322 -29.75 2.16 11.41
CA ALA A 322 -28.41 2.61 11.06
C ALA A 322 -27.60 1.49 10.37
N VAL A 323 -27.75 0.24 10.84
CA VAL A 323 -27.09 -0.94 10.25
C VAL A 323 -27.71 -1.36 8.91
N SER A 324 -29.02 -1.24 8.70
CA SER A 324 -29.60 -1.49 7.38
C SER A 324 -29.18 -0.43 6.35
N ALA A 325 -29.10 0.84 6.78
CA ALA A 325 -28.58 1.91 5.95
C ALA A 325 -27.05 1.83 5.78
N SER A 326 -26.32 1.20 6.71
CA SER A 326 -24.90 0.88 6.57
C SER A 326 -24.70 -0.29 5.62
N ARG A 327 -25.60 -1.29 5.58
CA ARG A 327 -25.53 -2.45 4.68
C ARG A 327 -25.72 -2.06 3.20
N GLU A 328 -26.66 -1.17 2.90
CA GLU A 328 -26.80 -0.58 1.55
C GLU A 328 -25.57 0.27 1.20
N ARG A 329 -25.02 1.02 2.17
CA ARG A 329 -23.76 1.75 2.02
C ARG A 329 -22.53 0.84 1.92
N SER A 330 -22.54 -0.34 2.51
CA SER A 330 -21.49 -1.36 2.46
C SER A 330 -21.46 -2.00 1.08
N GLN A 331 -22.63 -2.26 0.46
CA GLN A 331 -22.70 -2.63 -0.95
C GLN A 331 -22.23 -1.53 -1.90
N ALA A 332 -22.57 -0.26 -1.63
CA ALA A 332 -22.01 0.87 -2.36
C ALA A 332 -20.50 1.03 -2.12
N SER A 333 -20.02 0.73 -0.91
CA SER A 333 -18.60 0.75 -0.53
C SER A 333 -17.81 -0.38 -1.17
N ILE A 334 -18.42 -1.56 -1.36
CA ILE A 334 -17.88 -2.68 -2.13
C ILE A 334 -17.82 -2.33 -3.63
N ALA A 335 -18.87 -1.70 -4.18
CA ALA A 335 -18.85 -1.20 -5.55
C ALA A 335 -17.78 -0.11 -5.75
N ASN A 336 -17.68 0.84 -4.82
CA ASN A 336 -16.62 1.85 -4.81
C ASN A 336 -15.24 1.23 -4.57
N PHE A 337 -15.14 0.09 -3.87
CA PHE A 337 -13.90 -0.67 -3.70
C PHE A 337 -13.49 -1.40 -4.99
N TRP A 338 -14.42 -1.98 -5.74
CA TRP A 338 -14.11 -2.45 -7.09
C TRP A 338 -13.53 -1.31 -7.92
N ILE A 339 -14.08 -0.10 -7.81
CA ILE A 339 -13.53 1.08 -8.49
C ILE A 339 -12.14 1.43 -7.94
N THR A 340 -11.92 1.56 -6.63
CA THR A 340 -10.61 1.92 -6.06
C THR A 340 -9.54 0.85 -6.33
N GLY A 341 -9.87 -0.42 -6.12
CA GLY A 341 -8.96 -1.56 -6.35
C GLY A 341 -8.67 -1.77 -7.83
N GLU A 342 -9.67 -1.66 -8.71
CA GLU A 342 -9.49 -1.68 -10.15
C GLU A 342 -8.66 -0.48 -10.62
N VAL A 343 -8.87 0.71 -10.06
CA VAL A 343 -8.06 1.90 -10.35
C VAL A 343 -6.61 1.69 -9.91
N CYS A 344 -6.35 1.21 -8.69
CA CYS A 344 -4.98 0.93 -8.22
C CYS A 344 -4.29 -0.11 -9.11
N VAL A 345 -4.98 -1.20 -9.44
CA VAL A 345 -4.44 -2.28 -10.29
C VAL A 345 -4.25 -1.80 -11.73
N ARG A 346 -5.17 -1.01 -12.29
CA ARG A 346 -5.02 -0.43 -13.64
C ARG A 346 -3.89 0.59 -13.68
N ILE A 347 -3.70 1.41 -12.64
CA ILE A 347 -2.57 2.33 -12.53
C ILE A 347 -1.26 1.53 -12.51
N ALA A 348 -1.17 0.50 -11.67
CA ALA A 348 0.00 -0.37 -11.61
C ALA A 348 0.29 -1.07 -12.96
N ILE A 349 -0.74 -1.63 -13.61
CA ILE A 349 -0.61 -2.29 -14.92
C ILE A 349 -0.21 -1.29 -16.01
N ALA A 350 -0.88 -0.14 -16.08
CA ALA A 350 -0.57 0.89 -17.07
C ALA A 350 0.87 1.39 -16.93
N TYR A 351 1.37 1.48 -15.70
CA TYR A 351 2.72 1.93 -15.44
C TYR A 351 3.77 0.85 -15.73
N VAL A 352 3.53 -0.40 -15.32
CA VAL A 352 4.39 -1.53 -15.70
C VAL A 352 4.47 -1.63 -17.23
N ALA A 353 3.33 -1.52 -17.92
CA ALA A 353 3.28 -1.48 -19.38
C ALA A 353 4.06 -0.28 -19.96
N PHE A 354 3.99 0.90 -19.33
CA PHE A 354 4.78 2.07 -19.72
C PHE A 354 6.28 1.83 -19.56
N ILE A 355 6.74 1.23 -18.45
CA ILE A 355 8.16 0.87 -18.27
C ILE A 355 8.61 -0.12 -19.36
N PHE A 356 7.83 -1.17 -19.62
CA PHE A 356 8.16 -2.12 -20.69
C PHE A 356 8.20 -1.45 -22.07
N ALA A 357 7.37 -0.44 -22.31
CA ALA A 357 7.37 0.32 -23.56
C ALA A 357 8.57 1.30 -23.66
N VAL A 358 9.08 1.80 -22.54
CA VAL A 358 10.16 2.81 -22.48
C VAL A 358 11.54 2.20 -22.28
N ASN A 359 11.65 0.96 -21.78
CA ASN A 359 12.94 0.32 -21.50
C ASN A 359 13.57 -0.27 -22.79
N PRO A 360 14.68 0.31 -23.32
CA PRO A 360 15.33 -0.18 -24.52
C PRO A 360 15.97 -1.57 -24.33
N LEU A 361 16.25 -2.02 -23.09
CA LEU A 361 16.77 -3.37 -22.83
C LEU A 361 15.72 -4.47 -23.07
N ALA A 362 14.43 -4.16 -22.96
CA ALA A 362 13.35 -5.09 -23.31
C ALA A 362 13.19 -5.23 -24.84
N GLN A 363 13.56 -4.21 -25.62
CA GLN A 363 13.54 -4.27 -27.09
C GLN A 363 14.75 -5.01 -27.69
N ILE A 364 15.80 -5.27 -26.91
CA ILE A 364 16.99 -6.02 -27.38
C ILE A 364 16.82 -7.54 -27.17
N THR A 365 15.81 -7.95 -26.39
CA THR A 365 15.53 -9.37 -26.08
C THR A 365 14.21 -9.92 -26.66
N SER A 366 13.53 -9.15 -27.49
CA SER A 366 12.44 -9.60 -28.39
C SER A 366 12.91 -9.58 -29.84
#